data_AF-A0A7X8ZCS7-F1
#
_entry.id   AF-A0A7X8ZCS7-F1
#
_cell.length_a   1.000
_cell.length_b   1.000
_cell.length_c   1.000
_cell.angle_alpha   90.00
_cell.angle_beta   90.00
_cell.angle_gamma   90.00
#
_symmetry.space_group_name_H-M   'P 1'
#
loop_
_entity.id
_entity.type
_entity.pdbx_description
1 polymer ?
#
loop_
_entity_poly.entity_id
_entity_poly.type
_entity_poly.pdbx_seq_one_letter_code
_entity_poly.pdbx_strand_id
1 'polypeptide(L)'
;MIKYPDNSSSDEGAEAAEMLPANDEVSYMPPYKSAPSLTFHIVTGERELLSKVRSMMQRQGFLLLREDDGRMAYLFDGQEVQRSGQQIAEVIEAQTVRHGSRGADEELLRRIDRAMLRHLFNPDLTGYNYMRYIVFLLVKNPSLRAQTFDFIYRLAGRQFNTERNNVERAIRYLIKRAGLKQSNGRTIMQMYYTVSAELREQNAFRTVPPPEGPALPS
;
A
#
# COMPACT_ATOMS: atom_id res chain seq x y z
N MET A 1 -8.06 -57.27 42.53
CA MET A 1 -7.01 -57.67 43.48
C MET A 1 -5.70 -57.82 42.74
N ILE A 2 -4.93 -56.73 42.64
CA ILE A 2 -3.51 -56.72 42.24
C ILE A 2 -2.87 -55.61 43.11
N LYS A 3 -1.74 -55.97 43.74
CA LYS A 3 -1.06 -55.26 44.83
C LYS A 3 -0.26 -54.05 44.34
N TYR A 4 -0.24 -52.98 45.12
CA TYR A 4 0.84 -51.98 45.08
C TYR A 4 1.94 -52.38 46.07
N PRO A 5 3.22 -52.22 45.73
CA PRO A 5 4.27 -52.17 46.73
C PRO A 5 4.43 -50.74 47.25
N ASP A 6 4.34 -50.63 48.58
CA ASP A 6 4.87 -49.54 49.39
C ASP A 6 6.39 -49.67 49.44
N ASN A 7 7.12 -48.56 49.39
CA ASN A 7 8.46 -48.48 49.96
C ASN A 7 8.82 -47.03 50.27
N SER A 8 8.86 -46.76 51.57
CA SER A 8 9.35 -45.59 52.26
C SER A 8 10.89 -45.55 52.37
N SER A 9 11.44 -44.34 52.54
CA SER A 9 12.76 -43.96 53.09
C SER A 9 13.99 -44.40 52.28
N SER A 10 15.11 -43.68 52.14
CA SER A 10 15.79 -42.59 52.87
C SER A 10 16.90 -42.10 51.91
N ASP A 11 17.07 -40.79 51.69
CA ASP A 11 18.11 -39.92 52.28
C ASP A 11 19.53 -40.11 51.70
N GLU A 12 20.27 -38.99 51.63
CA GLU A 12 21.68 -38.81 51.23
C GLU A 12 22.01 -38.51 49.74
N GLY A 13 22.06 -37.21 49.44
CA GLY A 13 23.29 -36.51 49.04
C GLY A 13 24.16 -37.06 47.91
N ALA A 14 24.05 -36.44 46.73
CA ALA A 14 25.20 -36.19 45.86
C ALA A 14 24.93 -34.93 45.03
N GLU A 15 25.60 -33.83 45.40
CA GLU A 15 25.79 -32.66 44.56
C GLU A 15 26.41 -33.08 43.23
N ALA A 16 25.63 -32.97 42.15
CA ALA A 16 26.16 -32.82 40.81
C ALA A 16 25.62 -31.49 40.29
N ALA A 17 26.28 -30.40 40.69
CA ALA A 17 26.17 -29.12 40.03
C ALA A 17 26.68 -29.29 38.60
N GLU A 18 25.78 -29.66 37.69
CA GLU A 18 26.05 -29.66 36.26
C GLU A 18 26.20 -28.20 35.84
N MET A 19 27.46 -27.80 35.69
CA MET A 19 27.88 -26.52 35.13
C MET A 19 27.24 -26.34 33.75
N LEU A 20 26.15 -25.57 33.71
CA LEU A 20 25.68 -24.98 32.46
C LEU A 20 26.81 -24.10 31.90
N PRO A 21 27.20 -24.27 30.63
CA PRO A 21 28.20 -23.40 30.03
C PRO A 21 27.67 -21.96 30.02
N ALA A 22 28.44 -21.10 30.69
CA ALA A 22 28.24 -19.67 30.66
C ALA A 22 28.46 -19.13 29.24
N ASN A 23 27.59 -18.20 28.85
CA ASN A 23 27.69 -17.30 27.70
C ASN A 23 27.51 -17.94 26.32
N ASP A 24 26.27 -18.32 25.99
CA ASP A 24 25.74 -17.97 24.68
C ASP A 24 25.16 -16.56 24.80
N GLU A 25 25.82 -15.61 24.14
CA GLU A 25 25.26 -14.29 23.86
C GLU A 25 23.90 -14.48 23.21
N VAL A 26 22.83 -14.29 23.98
CA VAL A 26 21.50 -14.06 23.43
C VAL A 26 21.61 -12.76 22.65
N SER A 27 21.92 -12.90 21.36
CA SER A 27 21.98 -11.83 20.39
C SER A 27 20.67 -11.09 20.47
N TYR A 28 20.72 -9.93 21.13
CA TYR A 28 19.58 -9.04 21.28
C TYR A 28 19.30 -8.51 19.89
N MET A 29 18.46 -9.23 19.14
CA MET A 29 18.04 -8.78 17.84
C MET A 29 17.25 -7.50 18.12
N PRO A 30 17.70 -6.34 17.62
CA PRO A 30 16.92 -5.11 17.76
C PRO A 30 15.53 -5.39 17.17
N PRO A 31 14.45 -4.83 17.75
CA PRO A 31 13.12 -5.06 17.25
C PRO A 31 13.14 -4.80 15.74
N TYR A 32 12.79 -5.83 14.96
CA TYR A 32 12.66 -5.68 13.51
C TYR A 32 11.91 -4.39 13.28
N LYS A 33 12.53 -3.47 12.54
CA LYS A 33 11.90 -2.24 12.09
C LYS A 33 10.61 -2.69 11.43
N SER A 34 9.49 -2.55 12.16
CA SER A 34 8.24 -3.16 11.79
C SER A 34 7.92 -2.71 10.37
N ALA A 35 7.61 -3.65 9.49
CA ALA A 35 7.07 -3.32 8.18
C ALA A 35 5.97 -2.27 8.39
N PRO A 36 5.82 -1.28 7.50
CA PRO A 36 4.92 -0.15 7.72
C PRO A 36 3.54 -0.67 8.12
N SER A 37 3.19 -0.49 9.40
CA SER A 37 1.92 -0.96 9.95
C SER A 37 0.84 0.01 9.49
N LEU A 38 -0.03 -0.47 8.61
CA LEU A 38 -1.19 0.29 8.18
C LEU A 38 -2.14 0.41 9.37
N THR A 39 -2.13 1.57 10.02
CA THR A 39 -3.01 1.88 11.15
C THR A 39 -4.11 2.80 10.64
N PHE A 40 -5.36 2.44 10.88
CA PHE A 40 -6.50 3.31 10.63
C PHE A 40 -7.32 3.45 11.90
N HIS A 41 -7.82 4.67 12.15
CA HIS A 41 -8.60 5.00 13.33
C HIS A 41 -10.06 5.21 12.93
N ILE A 42 -10.98 4.45 13.53
CA ILE A 42 -12.42 4.68 13.40
C ILE A 42 -12.88 5.35 14.69
N VAL A 43 -13.23 6.63 14.60
CA VAL A 43 -13.83 7.38 15.70
C VAL A 43 -15.32 7.52 15.41
N THR A 44 -16.16 6.98 16.28
CA THR A 44 -17.60 7.11 16.18
C THR A 44 -18.22 7.21 17.58
N GLY A 45 -19.23 8.07 17.72
CA GLY A 45 -20.07 8.13 18.93
C GLY A 45 -21.13 7.02 18.96
N GLU A 46 -21.28 6.26 17.87
CA GLU A 46 -22.38 5.33 17.66
C GLU A 46 -21.93 3.88 17.87
N ARG A 47 -22.35 3.29 18.99
CA ARG A 47 -21.95 1.93 19.40
C ARG A 47 -22.35 0.84 18.39
N GLU A 48 -23.46 1.04 17.68
CA GLU A 48 -23.93 0.09 16.67
C GLU A 48 -22.98 -0.02 15.48
N LEU A 49 -22.37 1.09 15.07
CA LEU A 49 -21.41 1.12 13.97
C LEU A 49 -20.14 0.32 14.32
N LEU A 50 -19.63 0.49 15.54
CA LEU A 50 -18.51 -0.30 16.06
C LEU A 50 -18.83 -1.79 16.10
N SER A 51 -20.06 -2.15 16.51
CA SER A 51 -20.51 -3.54 16.54
C SER A 51 -20.59 -4.17 15.15
N LYS A 52 -21.08 -3.42 14.15
CA LYS A 52 -21.11 -3.87 12.75
C LYS A 52 -19.71 -4.05 12.17
N VAL A 53 -18.81 -3.08 12.37
CA VAL A 53 -17.42 -3.18 11.93
C VAL A 53 -16.74 -4.40 12.56
N ARG A 54 -16.94 -4.61 13.87
CA ARG A 54 -16.43 -5.79 14.58
C ARG A 54 -16.95 -7.09 13.97
N SER A 55 -18.25 -7.19 13.70
CA SER A 55 -18.84 -8.40 13.10
C SER A 55 -18.29 -8.66 11.69
N MET A 56 -18.02 -7.62 10.90
CA MET A 56 -17.43 -7.76 9.58
C MET A 56 -16.00 -8.27 9.65
N MET A 57 -15.18 -7.70 10.53
CA MET A 57 -13.79 -8.11 10.73
C MET A 57 -13.71 -9.57 11.23
N GLN A 58 -14.55 -9.97 12.18
CA GLN A 58 -14.57 -11.36 12.66
C GLN A 58 -14.96 -12.37 11.57
N ARG A 59 -15.93 -12.03 10.72
CA ARG A 59 -16.34 -12.88 9.58
C ARG A 59 -15.23 -13.06 8.54
N GLN A 60 -14.27 -12.14 8.49
CA GLN A 60 -13.14 -12.17 7.56
C GLN A 60 -11.86 -12.74 8.20
N GLY A 61 -11.96 -13.35 9.37
CA GLY A 61 -10.83 -14.03 10.02
C GLY A 61 -9.87 -13.12 10.78
N PHE A 62 -10.24 -11.85 11.03
CA PHE A 62 -9.42 -10.96 11.85
C PHE A 62 -9.51 -11.33 13.33
N LEU A 63 -8.35 -11.55 13.96
CA LEU A 63 -8.22 -11.75 15.40
C LEU A 63 -8.21 -10.40 16.11
N LEU A 64 -8.99 -10.28 17.18
CA LEU A 64 -9.20 -9.03 17.90
C LEU A 64 -8.35 -9.03 19.17
N LEU A 65 -7.34 -8.18 19.21
CA LEU A 65 -6.62 -7.81 20.43
C LEU A 65 -7.19 -6.50 20.95
N ARG A 66 -7.75 -6.55 22.16
CA ARG A 66 -8.13 -5.33 22.87
C ARG A 66 -6.90 -4.86 23.65
N GLU A 67 -6.44 -3.66 23.35
CA GLU A 67 -5.40 -3.00 24.14
C GLU A 67 -6.03 -2.35 25.38
N ASP A 68 -5.24 -2.21 26.44
CA ASP A 68 -5.71 -1.77 27.75
C ASP A 68 -6.20 -0.31 27.77
N ASP A 69 -5.81 0.49 26.78
CA ASP A 69 -6.24 1.89 26.60
C ASP A 69 -7.56 2.04 25.82
N GLY A 70 -8.23 0.93 25.53
CA GLY A 70 -9.49 0.90 24.77
C GLY A 70 -9.30 0.91 23.25
N ARG A 71 -8.06 0.85 22.76
CA ARG A 71 -7.79 0.59 21.34
C ARG A 71 -8.04 -0.87 21.00
N MET A 72 -8.38 -1.09 19.74
CA MET A 72 -8.67 -2.41 19.20
C MET A 72 -7.67 -2.67 18.08
N ALA A 73 -6.70 -3.54 18.33
CA ALA A 73 -5.77 -4.03 17.34
C ALA A 73 -6.35 -5.29 16.69
N TYR A 74 -6.25 -5.38 15.36
CA TYR A 74 -6.67 -6.57 14.63
C TYR A 74 -5.44 -7.27 14.05
N LEU A 75 -5.21 -8.52 14.47
CA LEU A 75 -4.19 -9.40 13.93
C LEU A 75 -4.76 -10.19 12.77
N PHE A 76 -3.98 -10.30 11.70
CA PHE A 76 -4.31 -11.07 10.51
C PHE A 76 -3.23 -12.14 10.28
N ASP A 77 -3.63 -13.39 10.16
CA ASP A 77 -2.71 -14.49 9.83
C ASP A 77 -2.36 -14.46 8.34
N GLY A 78 -1.07 -14.32 8.06
CA GLY A 78 -0.50 -14.08 6.74
C GLY A 78 -0.50 -15.27 5.78
N GLN A 79 -1.10 -16.42 6.14
CA GLN A 79 -1.12 -17.59 5.24
C GLN A 79 -2.18 -17.50 4.12
N GLU A 80 -3.19 -16.63 4.23
CA GLU A 80 -4.28 -16.47 3.23
C GLU A 80 -4.17 -15.17 2.39
N VAL A 81 -2.94 -14.70 2.18
CA VAL A 81 -2.61 -13.29 1.84
C VAL A 81 -3.02 -12.76 0.47
N GLN A 82 -3.38 -13.57 -0.51
CA GLN A 82 -3.55 -13.00 -1.86
C GLN A 82 -4.90 -12.36 -2.15
N ARG A 83 -5.99 -12.73 -1.46
CA ARG A 83 -7.35 -12.28 -1.84
C ARG A 83 -7.93 -11.21 -0.92
N SER A 84 -7.76 -11.33 0.39
CA SER A 84 -8.47 -10.46 1.36
C SER A 84 -7.74 -9.14 1.64
N GLY A 85 -6.40 -9.16 1.68
CA GLY A 85 -5.59 -7.93 1.84
C GLY A 85 -5.71 -6.98 0.63
N GLN A 86 -5.84 -7.53 -0.58
CA GLN A 86 -6.11 -6.75 -1.78
C GLN A 86 -7.51 -6.11 -1.76
N GLN A 87 -8.51 -6.81 -1.23
CA GLN A 87 -9.88 -6.28 -1.14
C GLN A 87 -9.99 -5.14 -0.13
N ILE A 88 -9.29 -5.22 1.00
CA ILE A 88 -9.27 -4.14 2.00
C ILE A 88 -8.49 -2.93 1.49
N ALA A 89 -7.36 -3.16 0.81
CA ALA A 89 -6.64 -2.09 0.11
C ALA A 89 -7.52 -1.45 -0.99
N GLU A 90 -8.21 -2.23 -1.82
CA GLU A 90 -9.15 -1.72 -2.84
C GLU A 90 -10.29 -0.90 -2.23
N VAL A 91 -10.87 -1.33 -1.09
CA VAL A 91 -11.96 -0.59 -0.42
C VAL A 91 -11.47 0.70 0.22
N ILE A 92 -10.30 0.68 0.87
CA ILE A 92 -9.67 1.88 1.45
C ILE A 92 -9.26 2.84 0.35
N GLU A 93 -8.69 2.36 -0.76
CA GLU A 93 -8.32 3.17 -1.92
C GLU A 93 -9.56 3.79 -2.59
N ALA A 94 -10.64 3.01 -2.73
CA ALA A 94 -11.92 3.50 -3.27
C ALA A 94 -12.60 4.57 -2.38
N GLN A 95 -12.39 4.55 -1.06
CA GLN A 95 -12.96 5.52 -0.13
C GLN A 95 -12.05 6.74 0.14
N THR A 96 -10.73 6.55 0.16
CA THR A 96 -9.75 7.64 0.36
C THR A 96 -9.77 8.63 -0.83
N VAL A 97 -10.02 8.13 -2.05
CA VAL A 97 -10.22 8.94 -3.26
C VAL A 97 -11.46 9.86 -3.18
N ARG A 98 -12.43 9.57 -2.30
CA ARG A 98 -13.72 10.28 -2.31
C ARG A 98 -13.77 11.55 -1.46
N HIS A 99 -12.98 11.70 -0.40
CA HIS A 99 -13.24 12.76 0.60
C HIS A 99 -12.08 13.69 1.00
N GLY A 100 -10.84 13.52 0.48
CA GLY A 100 -9.71 14.39 0.85
C GLY A 100 -8.96 15.11 -0.28
N SER A 101 -9.12 14.71 -1.54
CA SER A 101 -8.14 15.01 -2.60
C SER A 101 -8.69 15.54 -3.92
N ARG A 102 -9.99 15.86 -4.02
CA ARG A 102 -10.64 16.15 -5.31
C ARG A 102 -9.89 17.20 -6.15
N GLY A 103 -9.40 18.28 -5.52
CA GLY A 103 -8.60 19.31 -6.21
C GLY A 103 -7.19 18.86 -6.59
N ALA A 104 -6.50 18.08 -5.74
CA ALA A 104 -5.16 17.59 -6.02
C ALA A 104 -5.16 16.49 -7.10
N ASP A 105 -6.21 15.67 -7.14
CA ASP A 105 -6.39 14.62 -8.13
C ASP A 105 -6.77 15.19 -9.49
N GLU A 106 -7.68 16.18 -9.53
CA GLU A 106 -7.99 16.91 -10.76
C GLU A 106 -6.76 17.61 -11.34
N GLU A 107 -5.94 18.23 -10.49
CA GLU A 107 -4.71 18.89 -10.93
C GLU A 107 -3.67 17.88 -11.44
N LEU A 108 -3.51 16.73 -10.77
CA LEU A 108 -2.67 15.64 -11.27
C LEU A 108 -3.16 15.13 -12.63
N LEU A 109 -4.46 14.91 -12.76
CA LEU A 109 -5.06 14.46 -14.02
C LEU A 109 -4.84 15.47 -15.16
N ARG A 110 -4.98 16.78 -14.90
CA ARG A 110 -4.65 17.83 -15.88
C ARG A 110 -3.19 17.80 -16.33
N ARG A 111 -2.26 17.46 -15.44
CA ARG A 111 -0.83 17.32 -15.78
C ARG A 111 -0.57 16.12 -16.65
N ILE A 112 -1.21 15.00 -16.31
CA ILE A 112 -1.16 13.79 -17.13
C ILE A 112 -1.69 14.12 -18.53
N ASP A 113 -2.83 14.82 -18.64
CA ASP A 113 -3.40 15.24 -19.92
C ASP A 113 -2.42 16.12 -20.71
N ARG A 114 -1.79 17.09 -20.04
CA ARG A 114 -0.78 17.97 -20.67
C ARG A 114 0.46 17.22 -21.13
N ALA A 115 0.94 16.25 -20.36
CA ALA A 115 2.08 15.41 -20.73
C ALA A 115 1.70 14.54 -21.95
N MET A 116 0.52 13.93 -21.94
CA MET A 116 0.05 13.11 -23.03
C MET A 116 -0.17 13.89 -24.34
N LEU A 117 -0.73 15.11 -24.25
CA LEU A 117 -0.93 15.98 -25.41
C LEU A 117 0.40 16.45 -26.02
N ARG A 118 1.44 16.69 -25.21
CA ARG A 118 2.79 17.00 -25.69
C ARG A 118 3.39 15.86 -26.53
N HIS A 119 2.97 14.63 -26.28
CA HIS A 119 3.35 13.45 -27.06
C HIS A 119 2.36 13.12 -28.19
N LEU A 120 1.48 14.06 -28.55
CA LEU A 120 0.50 13.94 -29.65
C LEU A 120 -0.44 12.73 -29.50
N PHE A 121 -0.72 12.30 -28.27
CA PHE A 121 -1.74 11.30 -28.02
C PHE A 121 -3.13 11.90 -28.29
N ASN A 122 -3.91 11.21 -29.13
CA ASN A 122 -5.25 11.66 -29.48
C ASN A 122 -6.24 11.38 -28.32
N PRO A 123 -6.88 12.41 -27.73
CA PRO A 123 -7.84 12.26 -26.63
C PRO A 123 -9.14 11.55 -27.02
N ASP A 124 -9.50 11.52 -28.30
CA ASP A 124 -10.72 10.87 -28.79
C ASP A 124 -10.61 9.33 -28.80
N LEU A 125 -9.39 8.79 -28.64
CA LEU A 125 -9.16 7.36 -28.60
C LEU A 125 -9.37 6.81 -27.20
N THR A 126 -10.07 5.68 -27.09
CA THR A 126 -10.33 5.02 -25.80
C THR A 126 -9.05 4.68 -25.04
N GLY A 127 -7.96 4.36 -25.76
CA GLY A 127 -6.65 4.11 -25.18
C GLY A 127 -6.09 5.29 -24.39
N TYR A 128 -6.52 6.53 -24.70
CA TYR A 128 -6.12 7.74 -23.98
C TYR A 128 -6.60 7.68 -22.53
N ASN A 129 -7.88 7.37 -22.32
CA ASN A 129 -8.45 7.25 -20.98
C ASN A 129 -7.80 6.13 -20.16
N TYR A 130 -7.48 5.00 -20.81
CA TYR A 130 -6.78 3.90 -20.15
C TYR A 130 -5.35 4.29 -19.75
N MET A 131 -4.59 4.90 -20.66
CA MET A 131 -3.22 5.35 -20.36
C MET A 131 -3.24 6.42 -19.26
N ARG A 132 -4.16 7.39 -19.34
CA ARG A 132 -4.35 8.44 -18.34
C ARG A 132 -4.60 7.86 -16.95
N TYR A 133 -5.51 6.89 -16.85
CA TYR A 133 -5.80 6.20 -15.59
C TYR A 133 -4.60 5.40 -15.07
N ILE A 134 -3.90 4.67 -15.93
CA ILE A 134 -2.72 3.89 -15.54
C ILE A 134 -1.61 4.81 -15.01
N VAL A 135 -1.33 5.91 -15.68
CA VAL A 135 -0.32 6.88 -15.23
C VAL A 135 -0.73 7.49 -13.89
N PHE A 136 -2.01 7.83 -13.73
CA PHE A 136 -2.56 8.30 -12.46
C PHE A 136 -2.34 7.30 -11.32
N LEU A 137 -2.67 6.02 -11.54
CA LEU A 137 -2.45 4.94 -10.57
C LEU A 137 -0.96 4.80 -10.20
N LEU A 138 -0.07 4.84 -11.18
CA LEU A 138 1.37 4.71 -10.95
C LEU A 138 1.96 5.89 -10.15
N VAL A 139 1.44 7.10 -10.34
CA VAL A 139 1.83 8.27 -9.55
C VAL A 139 1.32 8.17 -8.12
N LYS A 140 0.06 7.76 -7.93
CA LYS A 140 -0.56 7.63 -6.61
C LYS A 140 -0.03 6.46 -5.80
N ASN A 141 0.31 5.35 -6.47
CA ASN A 141 0.74 4.13 -5.81
C ASN A 141 2.10 3.67 -6.37
N PRO A 142 3.21 4.18 -5.81
CA PRO A 142 4.56 3.85 -6.28
C PRO A 142 4.90 2.35 -6.22
N SER A 143 4.18 1.57 -5.39
CA SER A 143 4.31 0.10 -5.28
C SER A 143 3.88 -0.63 -6.54
N LEU A 144 2.94 -0.06 -7.33
CA LEU A 144 2.49 -0.65 -8.59
C LEU A 144 3.58 -0.69 -9.67
N ARG A 145 4.65 0.10 -9.52
CA ARG A 145 5.80 0.09 -10.44
C ARG A 145 6.57 -1.23 -10.43
N ALA A 146 6.50 -1.98 -9.34
CA ALA A 146 7.11 -3.31 -9.23
C ALA A 146 6.22 -4.42 -9.81
N GLN A 147 4.96 -4.11 -10.15
CA GLN A 147 4.02 -5.08 -10.69
C GLN A 147 4.16 -5.22 -12.20
N THR A 148 3.69 -6.35 -12.73
CA THR A 148 3.68 -6.58 -14.18
C THR A 148 2.64 -5.70 -14.88
N PHE A 149 2.91 -5.31 -16.12
CA PHE A 149 1.93 -4.57 -16.92
C PHE A 149 0.63 -5.34 -17.14
N ASP A 150 0.69 -6.68 -17.12
CA ASP A 150 -0.50 -7.52 -17.16
C ASP A 150 -1.45 -7.25 -15.98
N PHE A 151 -0.90 -7.14 -14.77
CA PHE A 151 -1.66 -6.78 -13.57
C PHE A 151 -2.25 -5.36 -13.69
N ILE A 152 -1.43 -4.40 -14.15
CA ILE A 152 -1.85 -3.00 -14.33
C ILE A 152 -2.99 -2.88 -15.36
N TYR A 153 -2.92 -3.61 -16.48
CA TYR A 153 -4.00 -3.63 -17.47
C TYR A 153 -5.28 -4.27 -16.94
N ARG A 154 -5.18 -5.26 -16.04
CA ARG A 154 -6.36 -5.83 -15.36
C ARG A 154 -7.02 -4.81 -14.43
N LEU A 155 -6.24 -4.02 -13.69
CA LEU A 155 -6.78 -2.94 -12.86
C LEU A 155 -7.53 -1.90 -13.70
N ALA A 156 -6.94 -1.46 -14.82
CA ALA A 156 -7.62 -0.58 -15.77
C ALA A 156 -8.87 -1.23 -16.37
N GLY A 157 -8.80 -2.52 -16.72
CA GLY A 157 -9.95 -3.27 -17.23
C GLY A 157 -11.13 -3.28 -16.26
N ARG A 158 -10.88 -3.54 -14.98
CA ARG A 158 -11.90 -3.46 -13.92
C ARG A 158 -12.52 -2.07 -13.82
N GLN A 159 -11.70 -1.02 -13.84
CA GLN A 159 -12.18 0.37 -13.73
C GLN A 159 -13.11 0.77 -14.89
N PHE A 160 -12.82 0.32 -16.11
CA PHE A 160 -13.58 0.68 -17.30
C PHE A 160 -14.54 -0.42 -17.77
N ASN A 161 -14.80 -1.42 -16.92
CA ASN A 161 -15.66 -2.57 -17.22
C ASN A 161 -15.34 -3.22 -18.59
N THR A 162 -14.05 -3.50 -18.81
CA THR A 162 -13.54 -4.06 -20.07
C THR A 162 -12.47 -5.11 -19.81
N GLU A 163 -12.22 -5.95 -20.81
CA GLU A 163 -11.18 -6.98 -20.69
C GLU A 163 -9.77 -6.39 -20.79
N ARG A 164 -8.83 -7.01 -20.07
CA ARG A 164 -7.41 -6.66 -20.10
C ARG A 164 -6.85 -6.56 -21.53
N ASN A 165 -7.22 -7.49 -22.40
CA ASN A 165 -6.75 -7.52 -23.79
C ASN A 165 -7.21 -6.30 -24.59
N ASN A 166 -8.42 -5.81 -24.33
CA ASN A 166 -8.95 -4.62 -24.95
C ASN A 166 -8.21 -3.37 -24.47
N VAL A 167 -7.88 -3.30 -23.18
CA VAL A 167 -7.04 -2.23 -22.62
C VAL A 167 -5.68 -2.19 -23.32
N GLU A 168 -4.97 -3.31 -23.34
CA GLU A 168 -3.64 -3.38 -23.95
C GLU A 168 -3.68 -3.00 -25.43
N ARG A 169 -4.66 -3.52 -26.18
CA ARG A 169 -4.83 -3.23 -27.61
C ARG A 169 -5.13 -1.76 -27.87
N ALA A 170 -6.02 -1.16 -27.08
CA ALA A 170 -6.37 0.25 -27.22
C ALA A 170 -5.18 1.18 -26.92
N ILE A 171 -4.40 0.86 -25.89
CA ILE A 171 -3.14 1.58 -25.58
C ILE A 171 -2.13 1.42 -26.71
N ARG A 172 -1.95 0.20 -27.23
CA ARG A 172 -1.04 -0.06 -28.35
C ARG A 172 -1.45 0.75 -29.59
N TYR A 173 -2.75 0.81 -29.87
CA TYR A 173 -3.28 1.59 -30.98
C TYR A 173 -3.05 3.10 -30.79
N LEU A 174 -3.29 3.63 -29.58
CA LEU A 174 -2.98 5.01 -29.23
C LEU A 174 -1.51 5.36 -29.50
N ILE A 175 -0.59 4.52 -29.01
CA ILE A 175 0.86 4.70 -29.16
C ILE A 175 1.27 4.70 -30.63
N LYS A 176 0.75 3.73 -31.39
CA LYS A 176 1.00 3.65 -32.83
C LYS A 176 0.47 4.88 -33.57
N ARG A 177 -0.70 5.40 -33.19
CA ARG A 177 -1.32 6.59 -33.81
C ARG A 177 -0.52 7.86 -33.52
N ALA A 178 0.12 7.96 -32.35
CA ALA A 178 1.05 9.02 -32.00
C ALA A 178 2.42 8.90 -32.68
N GLY A 179 2.65 7.87 -33.52
CA GLY A 179 3.91 7.67 -34.24
C GLY A 179 5.05 7.11 -33.37
N LEU A 180 4.76 6.67 -32.15
CA LEU A 180 5.76 6.11 -31.24
C LEU A 180 6.02 4.63 -31.57
N LYS A 181 7.31 4.24 -31.62
CA LYS A 181 7.76 2.87 -31.94
C LYS A 181 8.07 2.02 -30.70
N GLN A 182 7.89 2.57 -29.51
CA GLN A 182 8.22 1.92 -28.25
C GLN A 182 7.14 0.91 -27.84
N SER A 183 7.49 -0.02 -26.94
CA SER A 183 6.51 -0.90 -26.31
C SER A 183 5.58 -0.13 -25.36
N ASN A 184 4.36 -0.64 -25.16
CA ASN A 184 3.38 -0.02 -24.27
C ASN A 184 3.95 0.31 -22.89
N GLY A 185 4.62 -0.67 -22.26
CA GLY A 185 5.17 -0.48 -20.92
C GLY A 185 6.23 0.61 -20.86
N ARG A 186 7.10 0.70 -21.88
CA ARG A 186 8.13 1.74 -21.96
C ARG A 186 7.50 3.13 -22.08
N THR A 187 6.49 3.28 -22.93
CA THR A 187 5.78 4.55 -23.11
C THR A 187 5.01 4.95 -21.86
N ILE A 188 4.34 4.01 -21.19
CA ILE A 188 3.65 4.28 -19.91
C ILE A 188 4.64 4.76 -18.85
N MET A 189 5.78 4.08 -18.69
CA MET A 189 6.81 4.53 -17.74
C MET A 189 7.39 5.88 -18.10
N GLN A 190 7.58 6.16 -19.40
CA GLN A 190 8.01 7.47 -19.85
C GLN A 190 7.03 8.56 -19.40
N MET A 191 5.71 8.36 -19.60
CA MET A 191 4.69 9.30 -19.14
C MET A 191 4.71 9.48 -17.62
N TYR A 192 4.85 8.38 -16.88
CA TYR A 192 4.99 8.40 -15.43
C TYR A 192 6.19 9.26 -14.98
N TYR A 193 7.37 9.07 -15.59
CA TYR A 193 8.56 9.83 -15.23
C TYR A 193 8.43 11.31 -15.59
N THR A 194 7.86 11.64 -16.75
CA THR A 194 7.58 13.02 -17.15
C THR A 194 6.69 13.72 -16.13
N VAL A 195 5.56 13.10 -15.74
CA VAL A 195 4.63 13.68 -14.76
C VAL A 195 5.27 13.77 -13.37
N SER A 196 6.05 12.76 -12.96
CA SER A 196 6.74 12.75 -11.67
C SER A 196 7.82 13.83 -11.56
N ALA A 197 8.53 14.13 -12.66
CA ALA A 197 9.50 15.22 -12.71
C ALA A 197 8.82 16.58 -12.50
N GLU A 198 7.70 16.84 -13.19
CA GLU A 198 6.93 18.08 -13.06
C GLU A 198 6.39 18.30 -11.65
N LEU A 199 6.02 17.23 -10.95
CA LEU A 199 5.58 17.30 -9.55
C LEU A 199 6.74 17.66 -8.61
N ARG A 200 7.94 17.13 -8.85
CA ARG A 200 9.13 17.43 -8.03
C ARG A 200 9.58 18.88 -8.20
N GLU A 201 9.63 19.37 -9.43
CA GLU A 201 10.04 20.75 -9.72
C GLU A 201 9.15 21.77 -8.98
N GLN A 202 7.84 21.55 -8.97
CA GLN A 202 6.93 22.46 -8.26
C GLN A 202 7.02 22.40 -6.75
N ASN A 203 7.29 21.22 -6.19
CA ASN A 203 7.53 21.10 -4.76
C ASN A 203 8.83 21.80 -4.36
N ALA A 204 9.86 21.78 -5.22
CA ALA A 204 11.11 22.50 -4.99
C ALA A 204 10.93 24.03 -5.04
N PHE A 205 10.06 24.56 -5.92
CA PHE A 205 9.72 25.99 -5.96
C PHE A 205 8.93 26.47 -4.73
N ARG A 206 8.17 25.59 -4.06
CA ARG A 206 7.41 25.93 -2.86
C ARG A 206 8.25 25.98 -1.58
N THR A 207 9.47 25.42 -1.60
CA THR A 207 10.36 25.36 -0.42
C THR A 207 11.40 26.48 -0.36
N VAL A 208 11.36 27.46 -1.27
CA VAL A 208 12.25 28.62 -1.19
C VAL A 208 11.77 29.51 -0.03
N PRO A 209 12.56 29.69 1.05
CA PRO A 209 12.20 30.62 2.11
C PRO A 209 12.06 32.04 1.53
N PRO A 210 11.13 32.86 2.05
CA PRO A 210 11.00 34.24 1.59
C PRO A 210 12.37 34.94 1.70
N PRO A 211 12.72 35.80 0.73
CA PRO A 211 13.98 36.53 0.79
C PRO A 211 14.03 37.27 2.13
N GLU A 212 15.12 37.08 2.87
CA GLU A 212 15.38 37.84 4.09
C GLU A 212 15.26 39.32 3.73
N GLY A 213 14.21 39.96 4.25
CA GLY A 213 14.00 41.39 4.06
C GLY A 213 15.23 42.13 4.58
N PRO A 214 15.55 43.31 4.01
CA PRO A 214 16.71 44.08 4.44
C PRO A 214 16.62 44.31 5.96
N ALA A 215 17.68 43.89 6.67
CA ALA A 215 17.79 44.07 8.11
C ALA A 215 17.54 45.55 8.45
N LEU A 216 16.55 45.81 9.30
CA LEU A 216 16.27 47.15 9.77
C LEU A 216 17.51 47.68 10.50
N PRO A 217 17.97 48.91 10.19
CA PRO A 217 19.10 49.49 10.88
C PRO A 217 18.73 49.75 12.35
N SER A 218 19.62 49.32 13.24
CA SER A 218 19.55 49.46 14.70
C SER A 218 19.57 50.90 15.18
#